data_AF-A0A8H9HFY3-F1
#
_entry.id   AF-A0A8H9HFY3-F1
#
_cell.length_a   1.000
_cell.length_b   1.000
_cell.length_c   1.000
_cell.angle_alpha   90.00
_cell.angle_beta   90.00
_cell.angle_gamma   90.00
#
_symmetry.space_group_name_H-M   'P 1'
#
loop_
_entity.id
_entity.type
_entity.pdbx_description
1 polymer ?
#
loop_
_entity_poly.entity_id
_entity_poly.type
_entity_poly.pdbx_seq_one_letter_code
_entity_poly.pdbx_strand_id
1 'polypeptide(L)'
;MLTAAAALAVLPQTAWAARGGSGGSTEGTATPSGGTGGDSIYASVVTYDESKNGSGGSGAGPVAPAGDWTPPACWYEPKWTPEEFEEEFRKSWDIPHFSGAGEAYRMSQDHYINGEPYDDFNKEKSGEGMWWEAVRDPVREEALDPAAFACDEATFWVDNGETPEVENAITPDILAQLAYSRLKVPGTKVALAPEVATKVNLPTWAWLDKATFKEVAVTASLDAGGLNIQATTTAKPVSLKLEPGTKDATTFPASGECAINADGSIGEPYAKGKADETPDCGLTYLRSSGGKTFPLQATVTWEIAWTGSGGTGGDLPDGTFGAEQAVTVEEIQSINR
;
A
#
# COMPACT_ATOMS: atom_id res chain seq x y z
N MET A 1 39.86 -31.84 -33.18
CA MET A 1 39.30 -30.48 -33.40
C MET A 1 37.82 -30.68 -33.67
N LEU A 2 36.96 -30.62 -32.65
CA LEU A 2 36.18 -29.44 -32.22
C LEU A 2 35.26 -28.95 -33.36
N THR A 3 33.93 -28.83 -33.25
CA THR A 3 32.98 -28.87 -32.11
C THR A 3 31.55 -28.95 -32.67
N ALA A 4 30.66 -29.65 -31.98
CA ALA A 4 29.20 -29.55 -32.17
C ALA A 4 28.65 -28.38 -31.34
N ALA A 5 27.65 -27.65 -31.85
CA ALA A 5 26.92 -26.63 -31.10
C ALA A 5 25.42 -26.95 -31.12
N ALA A 6 24.92 -27.43 -29.99
CA ALA A 6 23.49 -27.52 -29.69
C ALA A 6 23.11 -26.29 -28.87
N ALA A 7 22.18 -25.48 -29.37
CA ALA A 7 21.65 -24.33 -28.66
C ALA A 7 20.49 -24.79 -27.74
N LEU A 8 20.71 -24.78 -26.43
CA LEU A 8 19.64 -24.83 -25.43
C LEU A 8 19.08 -23.42 -25.24
N ALA A 9 17.82 -23.21 -25.61
CA ALA A 9 17.06 -22.02 -25.21
C ALA A 9 16.54 -22.24 -23.78
N VAL A 10 17.04 -21.46 -22.83
CA VAL A 10 16.51 -21.39 -21.47
C VAL A 10 15.49 -20.24 -21.44
N LEU A 11 14.22 -20.57 -21.20
CA LEU A 11 13.18 -19.59 -20.87
C LEU A 11 13.18 -19.38 -19.35
N PRO A 12 13.18 -18.14 -18.83
CA PRO A 12 12.96 -17.91 -17.41
C PRO A 12 11.48 -18.11 -17.10
N GLN A 13 11.17 -19.12 -16.28
CA GLN A 13 9.87 -19.25 -15.61
C GLN A 13 9.93 -18.50 -14.27
N THR A 14 9.20 -17.41 -14.14
CA THR A 14 8.95 -16.79 -12.83
C THR A 14 7.83 -17.59 -12.13
N ALA A 15 8.22 -18.48 -11.22
CA ALA A 15 7.29 -19.20 -10.37
C ALA A 15 6.96 -18.35 -9.13
N TRP A 16 5.69 -17.94 -8.99
CA TRP A 16 5.13 -17.38 -7.77
C TRP A 16 4.83 -18.52 -6.80
N ALA A 17 5.57 -18.62 -5.69
CA ALA A 17 5.33 -19.60 -4.65
C ALA A 17 4.41 -19.01 -3.57
N ALA A 18 3.12 -19.34 -3.64
CA ALA A 18 2.18 -19.13 -2.54
C ALA A 18 2.46 -20.15 -1.42
N ARG A 19 2.93 -19.68 -0.26
CA ARG A 19 3.05 -20.51 0.94
C ARG A 19 1.88 -20.22 1.87
N GLY A 20 0.90 -21.13 1.87
CA GLY A 20 -0.20 -21.13 2.83
C GLY A 20 0.28 -21.42 4.25
N GLY A 21 -0.23 -20.65 5.21
CA GLY A 21 -0.13 -20.90 6.65
C GLY A 21 -1.53 -20.82 7.27
N SER A 22 -1.95 -21.90 7.93
CA SER A 22 -3.27 -22.08 8.51
C SER A 22 -3.44 -21.36 9.85
N GLY A 23 -4.56 -20.64 9.98
CA GLY A 23 -5.47 -20.56 11.14
C GLY A 23 -4.91 -20.51 12.57
N GLY A 24 -5.12 -19.37 13.21
CA GLY A 24 -5.11 -19.21 14.66
C GLY A 24 -5.69 -17.87 15.07
N SER A 25 -7.00 -17.83 15.33
CA SER A 25 -7.72 -16.67 15.88
C SER A 25 -7.18 -16.30 17.26
N THR A 26 -6.69 -15.07 17.43
CA THR A 26 -6.49 -14.45 18.75
C THR A 26 -6.76 -12.95 18.68
N GLU A 27 -7.32 -12.45 19.78
CA GLU A 27 -7.84 -11.10 20.00
C GLU A 27 -6.78 -10.01 19.76
N GLY A 28 -7.24 -8.86 19.24
CA GLY A 28 -6.40 -7.75 18.82
C GLY A 28 -5.68 -7.06 19.97
N THR A 29 -4.36 -7.29 20.05
CA THR A 29 -3.40 -6.40 20.68
C THR A 29 -2.62 -5.69 19.59
N ALA A 30 -2.49 -4.37 19.69
CA ALA A 30 -1.67 -3.55 18.81
C ALA A 30 -0.24 -4.09 18.77
N THR A 31 0.18 -4.60 17.61
CA THR A 31 1.53 -5.15 17.43
C THR A 31 2.41 -4.05 16.83
N PRO A 32 3.55 -3.71 17.45
CA PRO A 32 4.60 -2.95 16.78
C PRO A 32 4.95 -3.67 15.48
N SER A 33 5.09 -2.96 14.35
CA SER A 33 5.48 -3.63 13.11
C SER A 33 6.98 -3.94 13.12
N GLY A 34 7.34 -5.00 13.84
CA GLY A 34 8.66 -5.63 13.80
C GLY A 34 8.57 -6.94 13.04
N GLY A 35 9.08 -6.98 11.81
CA GLY A 35 9.35 -8.24 11.12
C GLY A 35 10.53 -8.93 11.78
N THR A 36 10.36 -10.17 12.26
CA THR A 36 11.47 -10.99 12.77
C THR A 36 12.32 -11.49 11.60
N GLY A 37 13.27 -10.66 11.17
CA GLY A 37 14.20 -10.95 10.09
C GLY A 37 15.52 -10.20 10.27
N GLY A 38 16.29 -10.60 11.29
CA GLY A 38 17.67 -10.16 11.55
C GLY A 38 17.79 -8.73 12.08
N ASP A 39 18.05 -8.56 13.38
CA ASP A 39 18.54 -7.35 14.08
C ASP A 39 18.51 -6.03 13.27
N SER A 40 17.34 -5.58 12.81
CA SER A 40 17.24 -4.31 12.11
C SER A 40 17.16 -3.21 13.17
N ILE A 41 18.26 -2.47 13.25
CA ILE A 41 18.50 -1.25 14.04
C ILE A 41 17.52 -0.10 13.69
N TYR A 42 16.48 -0.34 12.89
CA TYR A 42 15.59 0.66 12.27
C TYR A 42 14.10 0.45 12.62
N ALA A 43 13.80 -0.21 13.74
CA ALA A 43 12.42 -0.45 14.16
C ALA A 43 11.67 0.88 14.42
N SER A 44 10.56 1.07 13.70
CA SER A 44 9.68 2.23 13.90
C SER A 44 8.88 2.11 15.20
N VAL A 45 8.68 3.23 15.90
CA VAL A 45 7.75 3.37 17.02
C VAL A 45 6.31 3.66 16.58
N VAL A 46 6.07 3.86 15.28
CA VAL A 46 4.71 4.02 14.72
C VAL A 46 3.94 2.70 14.85
N THR A 47 2.73 2.80 15.38
CA THR A 47 1.78 1.69 15.52
C THR A 47 0.63 1.83 14.53
N TYR A 48 0.03 0.72 14.14
CA TYR A 48 -1.04 0.68 13.14
C TYR A 48 -2.26 -0.06 13.67
N ASP A 49 -3.44 0.57 13.59
CA ASP A 49 -4.74 -0.08 13.70
C ASP A 49 -5.29 -0.38 12.31
N GLU A 50 -5.26 -1.66 11.94
CA GLU A 50 -5.76 -2.20 10.68
C GLU A 50 -7.10 -2.94 10.86
N SER A 51 -7.80 -2.78 11.99
CA SER A 51 -9.06 -3.48 12.27
C SER A 51 -10.19 -3.15 11.29
N LYS A 52 -10.14 -1.96 10.68
CA LYS A 52 -11.05 -1.49 9.62
C LYS A 52 -10.45 -1.59 8.22
N ASN A 53 -9.28 -2.19 8.08
CA ASN A 53 -8.63 -2.38 6.79
C ASN A 53 -9.35 -3.48 6.00
N GLY A 54 -9.09 -3.57 4.69
CA GLY A 54 -9.60 -4.68 3.88
C GLY A 54 -9.05 -6.02 4.37
N SER A 55 -9.86 -6.78 5.12
CA SER A 55 -9.50 -8.13 5.58
C SER A 55 -9.68 -9.16 4.48
N GLY A 56 -8.63 -9.91 4.16
CA GLY A 56 -8.56 -10.78 2.99
C GLY A 56 -8.83 -12.26 3.26
N GLY A 57 -9.94 -12.75 2.69
CA GLY A 57 -9.85 -13.95 1.86
C GLY A 57 -8.90 -13.72 0.67
N SER A 58 -8.77 -14.68 -0.24
CA SER A 58 -7.73 -14.76 -1.29
C SER A 58 -7.76 -13.68 -2.41
N GLY A 59 -8.06 -12.42 -2.13
CA GLY A 59 -8.12 -11.36 -3.14
C GLY A 59 -7.99 -9.91 -2.67
N ALA A 60 -7.90 -9.61 -1.36
CA ALA A 60 -7.63 -8.24 -0.91
C ALA A 60 -6.18 -7.84 -1.24
N GLY A 61 -5.95 -6.58 -1.63
CA GLY A 61 -4.64 -6.11 -2.04
C GLY A 61 -4.44 -4.60 -1.87
N PRO A 62 -3.20 -4.11 -2.06
CA PRO A 62 -2.85 -2.71 -1.85
C PRO A 62 -3.47 -1.81 -2.93
N VAL A 63 -3.78 -0.57 -2.57
CA VAL A 63 -4.19 0.44 -3.55
C VAL A 63 -2.97 1.01 -4.29
N ALA A 64 -3.07 1.13 -5.61
CA ALA A 64 -2.08 1.82 -6.43
C ALA A 64 -2.44 3.31 -6.51
N PRO A 65 -1.60 4.25 -6.01
CA PRO A 65 -1.88 5.67 -6.11
C PRO A 65 -2.00 6.16 -7.55
N ALA A 66 -2.88 7.12 -7.78
CA ALA A 66 -2.98 7.85 -9.04
C ALA A 66 -1.83 8.87 -9.17
N GLY A 67 -1.29 8.99 -10.38
CA GLY A 67 -0.20 9.93 -10.70
C GLY A 67 1.17 9.45 -10.24
N ASP A 68 2.09 10.40 -10.05
CA ASP A 68 3.50 10.15 -9.74
C ASP A 68 3.82 10.23 -8.24
N TRP A 69 2.79 10.25 -7.38
CA TRP A 69 2.97 10.31 -5.93
C TRP A 69 3.27 8.92 -5.35
N THR A 70 4.19 8.89 -4.40
CA THR A 70 4.48 7.70 -3.59
C THR A 70 4.53 8.08 -2.12
N PRO A 71 4.09 7.19 -1.20
CA PRO A 71 4.29 7.40 0.23
C PRO A 71 5.78 7.65 0.58
N PRO A 72 6.07 8.34 1.70
CA PRO A 72 7.43 8.57 2.16
C PRO A 72 8.18 7.26 2.31
N ALA A 73 9.37 7.19 1.72
CA ALA A 73 10.25 6.03 1.85
C ALA A 73 11.11 6.08 3.11
N CYS A 74 11.16 7.23 3.78
CA CYS A 74 11.81 7.44 5.06
C CYS A 74 11.14 8.61 5.81
N TRP A 75 11.34 8.68 7.13
CA TRP A 75 10.87 9.77 7.99
C TRP A 75 11.71 9.84 9.27
N TYR A 76 11.65 10.96 10.00
CA TYR A 76 12.28 11.09 11.32
C TYR A 76 11.27 10.93 12.43
N GLU A 77 11.60 10.15 13.45
CA GLU A 77 10.75 9.95 14.63
C GLU A 77 11.58 9.89 15.93
N PRO A 78 10.97 10.21 17.10
CA PRO A 78 11.62 10.07 18.40
C PRO A 78 11.90 8.59 18.68
N LYS A 79 13.13 8.28 19.10
CA LYS A 79 13.60 6.90 19.20
C LYS A 79 14.26 6.54 20.52
N TRP A 80 15.16 7.39 21.03
CA TRP A 80 15.98 7.04 22.20
C TRP A 80 16.02 8.12 23.26
N THR A 81 16.06 7.69 24.52
CA THR A 81 16.57 8.51 25.62
C THR A 81 18.09 8.73 25.47
N PRO A 82 18.69 9.72 26.17
CA PRO A 82 20.14 9.88 26.20
C PRO A 82 20.93 8.60 26.51
N GLU A 83 20.47 7.82 27.50
CA GLU A 83 21.13 6.59 27.93
C GLU A 83 21.05 5.48 26.86
N GLU A 84 19.89 5.32 26.22
CA GLU A 84 19.70 4.34 25.14
C GLU A 84 20.51 4.73 23.89
N PHE A 85 20.58 6.02 23.57
CA PHE A 85 21.37 6.48 22.44
C PHE A 85 22.87 6.31 22.69
N GLU A 86 23.36 6.52 23.92
CA GLU A 86 24.74 6.19 24.27
C GLU A 86 25.03 4.69 24.03
N GLU A 87 24.15 3.80 24.47
CA GLU A 87 24.32 2.36 24.28
C GLU A 87 24.40 2.00 22.79
N GLU A 88 23.45 2.50 21.99
CA GLU A 88 23.41 2.22 20.55
C GLU A 88 24.60 2.86 19.81
N PHE A 89 25.02 4.07 20.21
CA PHE A 89 26.22 4.71 19.69
C PHE A 89 27.46 3.85 19.95
N ARG A 90 27.67 3.42 21.20
CA ARG A 90 28.84 2.61 21.58
C ARG A 90 28.84 1.27 20.86
N LYS A 91 27.67 0.65 20.71
CA LYS A 91 27.49 -0.60 19.95
C LYS A 91 27.80 -0.41 18.46
N SER A 92 27.28 0.65 17.84
CA SER A 92 27.54 0.98 16.44
C SER A 92 29.02 1.29 16.17
N TRP A 93 29.74 1.80 17.16
CA TRP A 93 31.18 2.09 17.09
C TRP A 93 32.08 0.98 17.66
N ASP A 94 31.54 -0.18 18.05
CA ASP A 94 32.33 -1.37 18.43
C ASP A 94 32.87 -2.09 17.18
N ILE A 95 33.67 -1.36 16.41
CA ILE A 95 34.24 -1.79 15.13
C ILE A 95 35.71 -2.17 15.28
N PRO A 96 36.23 -3.14 14.52
CA PRO A 96 37.62 -3.55 14.62
C PRO A 96 38.60 -2.40 14.40
N HIS A 97 39.67 -2.33 15.20
CA HIS A 97 40.67 -1.25 15.21
C HIS A 97 41.36 -0.96 13.85
N PHE A 98 41.27 -1.86 12.86
CA PHE A 98 41.86 -1.70 11.52
C PHE A 98 40.87 -1.19 10.46
N SER A 99 39.65 -0.79 10.85
CA SER A 99 38.57 -0.38 9.94
C SER A 99 38.81 0.93 9.20
N GLY A 100 39.82 1.73 9.58
CA GLY A 100 40.07 3.05 9.00
C GLY A 100 39.04 4.13 9.40
N ALA A 101 38.07 3.78 10.25
CA ALA A 101 36.96 4.66 10.64
C ALA A 101 37.30 5.62 11.79
N GLY A 102 38.58 5.72 12.20
CA GLY A 102 38.99 6.50 13.38
C GLY A 102 38.69 8.00 13.27
N GLU A 103 38.78 8.58 12.06
CA GLU A 103 38.40 9.98 11.83
C GLU A 103 36.90 10.19 11.96
N ALA A 104 36.09 9.30 11.38
CA ALA A 104 34.64 9.34 11.51
C ALA A 104 34.20 9.17 12.97
N TYR A 105 34.81 8.23 13.71
CA TYR A 105 34.52 8.03 15.13
C TYR A 105 34.84 9.27 15.95
N ARG A 106 35.98 9.95 15.68
CA ARG A 106 36.33 11.20 16.34
C ARG A 106 35.30 12.29 16.05
N MET A 107 34.90 12.47 14.78
CA MET A 107 33.87 13.45 14.42
C MET A 107 32.54 13.17 15.13
N SER A 108 32.15 11.91 15.24
CA SER A 108 30.92 11.55 15.96
C SER A 108 31.05 11.75 17.48
N GLN A 109 32.20 11.50 18.09
CA GLN A 109 32.44 11.87 19.48
C GLN A 109 32.40 13.39 19.69
N ASP A 110 32.99 14.16 18.77
CA ASP A 110 32.94 15.62 18.83
C ASP A 110 31.48 16.11 18.75
N HIS A 111 30.66 15.43 17.94
CA HIS A 111 29.25 15.77 17.75
C HIS A 111 28.36 15.45 18.96
N TYR A 112 28.50 14.25 19.53
CA TYR A 112 27.58 13.73 20.53
C TYR A 112 28.09 13.79 21.97
N ILE A 113 29.41 13.93 22.18
CA ILE A 113 30.05 13.77 23.49
C ILE A 113 30.82 15.03 23.90
N ASN A 114 31.57 15.66 22.99
CA ASN A 114 32.54 16.71 23.36
C ASN A 114 32.02 18.15 23.21
N GLY A 115 30.70 18.36 23.09
CA GLY A 115 30.07 19.67 23.21
C GLY A 115 29.80 20.42 21.90
N GLU A 116 29.88 19.79 20.71
CA GLU A 116 29.61 20.46 19.43
C GLU A 116 28.69 19.67 18.48
N PRO A 117 27.34 19.77 18.55
CA PRO A 117 26.54 20.67 19.39
C PRO A 117 26.09 20.03 20.71
N TYR A 118 26.41 18.75 20.95
CA TYR A 118 25.90 18.01 22.10
C TYR A 118 27.03 17.58 23.03
N ASP A 119 26.74 17.62 24.33
CA ASP A 119 27.66 17.20 25.40
C ASP A 119 27.09 15.96 26.08
N ASP A 120 27.92 14.93 26.26
CA ASP A 120 27.59 13.64 26.89
C ASP A 120 26.18 13.11 26.53
N PHE A 121 25.87 13.04 25.24
CA PHE A 121 24.59 12.57 24.69
C PHE A 121 23.35 13.31 25.23
N ASN A 122 23.50 14.56 25.67
CA ASN A 122 22.47 15.36 26.35
C ASN A 122 21.91 14.68 27.61
N LYS A 123 22.69 13.88 28.35
CA LYS A 123 22.24 13.22 29.58
C LYS A 123 21.71 14.18 30.65
N GLU A 124 22.27 15.39 30.74
CA GLU A 124 21.76 16.41 31.66
C GLU A 124 20.31 16.84 31.33
N LYS A 125 19.86 16.61 30.10
CA LYS A 125 18.50 16.86 29.60
C LYS A 125 17.62 15.61 29.57
N SER A 126 18.02 14.52 30.25
CA SER A 126 17.24 13.28 30.26
C SER A 126 15.82 13.54 30.78
N GLY A 127 14.81 13.09 30.02
CA GLY A 127 13.39 13.36 30.28
C GLY A 127 12.85 14.70 29.75
N GLU A 128 13.71 15.58 29.24
CA GLU A 128 13.30 16.85 28.61
C GLU A 128 13.06 16.70 27.11
N GLY A 129 13.60 15.66 26.48
CA GLY A 129 13.52 15.40 25.04
C GLY A 129 13.92 13.98 24.68
N MET A 130 14.04 13.75 23.38
CA MET A 130 14.44 12.47 22.79
C MET A 130 15.43 12.68 21.65
N TRP A 131 16.24 11.67 21.39
CA TRP A 131 17.00 11.53 20.15
C TRP A 131 16.09 11.03 19.03
N TRP A 132 16.11 11.74 17.90
CA TRP A 132 15.36 11.42 16.70
C TRP A 132 16.28 10.82 15.65
N GLU A 133 15.77 9.81 14.94
CA GLU A 133 16.51 9.15 13.86
C GLU A 133 15.62 8.92 12.64
N ALA A 134 16.26 8.85 11.47
CA ALA A 134 15.64 8.37 10.26
C ALA A 134 15.21 6.90 10.41
N VAL A 135 13.95 6.65 10.11
CA VAL A 135 13.39 5.33 9.85
C VAL A 135 13.16 5.19 8.36
N ARG A 136 13.36 3.98 7.85
CA ARG A 136 13.22 3.65 6.44
C ARG A 136 12.08 2.66 6.25
N ASP A 137 11.37 2.80 5.15
CA ASP A 137 10.47 1.73 4.72
C ASP A 137 11.30 0.48 4.40
N PRO A 138 11.04 -0.66 5.07
CA PRO A 138 11.90 -1.83 4.98
C PRO A 138 11.87 -2.49 3.60
N VAL A 139 10.74 -2.38 2.87
CA VAL A 139 10.62 -2.95 1.52
C VAL A 139 11.45 -2.12 0.54
N ARG A 140 11.42 -0.80 0.68
CA ARG A 140 12.18 0.14 -0.15
C ARG A 140 13.66 0.11 0.18
N GLU A 141 14.03 -0.06 1.45
CA GLU A 141 15.41 -0.28 1.88
C GLU A 141 15.97 -1.59 1.32
N GLU A 142 15.23 -2.70 1.42
CA GLU A 142 15.65 -4.00 0.84
C GLU A 142 15.82 -3.90 -0.68
N ALA A 143 14.97 -3.13 -1.34
CA ALA A 143 15.05 -2.85 -2.77
C ALA A 143 16.18 -1.87 -3.16
N LEU A 144 16.94 -1.33 -2.19
CA LEU A 144 17.95 -0.29 -2.38
C LEU A 144 17.42 0.93 -3.12
N ASP A 145 16.16 1.31 -2.84
CA ASP A 145 15.55 2.49 -3.40
C ASP A 145 16.24 3.75 -2.84
N PRO A 146 16.83 4.63 -3.69
CA PRO A 146 17.48 5.85 -3.22
C PRO A 146 16.60 6.72 -2.32
N ALA A 147 15.28 6.71 -2.52
CA ALA A 147 14.35 7.47 -1.71
C ALA A 147 14.30 6.99 -0.24
N ALA A 148 14.58 5.71 0.03
CA ALA A 148 14.65 5.20 1.40
C ALA A 148 15.85 5.74 2.18
N PHE A 149 16.88 6.22 1.47
CA PHE A 149 18.11 6.78 2.05
C PHE A 149 18.14 8.32 1.97
N ALA A 150 17.03 8.97 1.60
CA ALA A 150 16.95 10.42 1.47
C ALA A 150 16.90 11.16 2.81
N CYS A 151 16.49 10.47 3.89
CA CYS A 151 16.57 10.98 5.25
C CYS A 151 17.98 10.68 5.78
N ASP A 152 18.91 11.60 5.52
CA ASP A 152 20.35 11.46 5.76
C ASP A 152 20.89 12.32 6.91
N GLU A 153 20.06 13.17 7.52
CA GLU A 153 20.42 13.87 8.76
C GLU A 153 20.87 12.90 9.84
N ALA A 154 22.00 13.24 10.46
CA ALA A 154 22.52 12.51 11.62
C ALA A 154 21.53 12.59 12.79
N THR A 155 21.51 11.58 13.66
CA THR A 155 20.66 11.56 14.86
C THR A 155 20.73 12.90 15.59
N PHE A 156 19.60 13.49 15.93
CA PHE A 156 19.55 14.82 16.52
C PHE A 156 18.59 14.89 17.71
N TRP A 157 18.80 15.88 18.57
CA TRP A 157 18.00 16.06 19.78
C TRP A 157 16.80 16.97 19.52
N VAL A 158 15.66 16.60 20.09
CA VAL A 158 14.43 17.43 20.08
C VAL A 158 13.81 17.40 21.46
N ASP A 159 13.38 18.55 21.95
CA ASP A 159 12.67 18.67 23.22
C ASP A 159 11.25 18.07 23.13
N ASN A 160 10.75 17.54 24.23
CA ASN A 160 9.49 16.80 24.27
C ASN A 160 8.31 17.67 23.85
N GLY A 161 7.45 17.12 23.00
CA GLY A 161 6.26 17.81 22.48
C GLY A 161 6.55 18.75 21.31
N GLU A 162 7.81 18.89 20.89
CA GLU A 162 8.17 19.62 19.68
C GLU A 162 8.23 18.70 18.46
N THR A 163 7.96 19.27 17.28
CA THR A 163 8.20 18.62 15.99
C THR A 163 9.36 19.34 15.32
N PRO A 164 10.44 18.65 14.96
CA PRO A 164 11.61 19.29 14.37
C PRO A 164 11.31 19.85 12.98
N GLU A 165 11.96 20.96 12.62
CA GLU A 165 11.88 21.59 11.30
C GLU A 165 12.76 20.88 10.26
N VAL A 166 12.67 19.54 10.18
CA VAL A 166 13.33 18.73 9.15
C VAL A 166 12.30 18.13 8.20
N GLU A 167 12.68 17.96 6.94
CA GLU A 167 11.82 17.31 5.96
C GLU A 167 11.52 15.87 6.43
N ASN A 168 10.26 15.44 6.25
CA ASN A 168 9.76 14.14 6.72
C ASN A 168 9.87 13.92 8.25
N ALA A 169 9.94 14.97 9.06
CA ALA A 169 9.63 14.84 10.48
C ALA A 169 8.23 14.22 10.67
N ILE A 170 8.10 13.24 11.56
CA ILE A 170 6.84 12.56 11.80
C ILE A 170 5.79 13.57 12.28
N THR A 171 4.70 13.65 11.52
CA THR A 171 3.55 14.54 11.74
C THR A 171 2.27 13.75 11.46
N PRO A 172 1.07 14.26 11.81
CA PRO A 172 -0.18 13.64 11.37
C PRO A 172 -0.25 13.43 9.86
N ASP A 173 0.33 14.33 9.05
CA ASP A 173 0.38 14.18 7.60
C ASP A 173 1.26 12.99 7.17
N ILE A 174 2.49 12.88 7.69
CA ILE A 174 3.34 11.72 7.43
C ILE A 174 2.66 10.42 7.92
N LEU A 175 2.04 10.42 9.10
CA LEU A 175 1.26 9.27 9.59
C LEU A 175 0.13 8.89 8.63
N ALA A 176 -0.56 9.85 8.02
CA ALA A 176 -1.60 9.58 7.04
C ALA A 176 -1.03 8.90 5.78
N GLN A 177 0.13 9.35 5.31
CA GLN A 177 0.82 8.74 4.17
C GLN A 177 1.36 7.33 4.50
N LEU A 178 1.82 7.10 5.74
CA LEU A 178 2.19 5.76 6.22
C LEU A 178 0.97 4.85 6.38
N ALA A 179 -0.16 5.36 6.86
CA ALA A 179 -1.41 4.61 6.89
C ALA A 179 -1.89 4.27 5.47
N TYR A 180 -1.71 5.18 4.50
CA TYR A 180 -1.99 4.94 3.09
C TYR A 180 -1.22 3.73 2.57
N SER A 181 0.09 3.64 2.85
CA SER A 181 0.93 2.54 2.33
C SER A 181 0.49 1.16 2.82
N ARG A 182 -0.28 1.10 3.91
CA ARG A 182 -0.86 -0.13 4.48
C ARG A 182 -2.31 -0.38 4.08
N LEU A 183 -2.97 0.54 3.39
CA LEU A 183 -4.35 0.36 2.93
C LEU A 183 -4.44 -0.85 2.02
N LYS A 184 -5.38 -1.73 2.35
CA LYS A 184 -5.80 -2.86 1.53
C LYS A 184 -7.28 -2.73 1.25
N VAL A 185 -7.65 -2.97 0.00
CA VAL A 185 -9.04 -2.94 -0.46
C VAL A 185 -9.47 -4.34 -0.92
N PRO A 186 -10.78 -4.63 -0.91
CA PRO A 186 -11.31 -5.92 -1.36
C PRO A 186 -10.93 -6.25 -2.82
N GLY A 187 -10.83 -7.55 -3.10
CA GLY A 187 -10.64 -8.08 -4.46
C GLY A 187 -11.72 -7.67 -5.44
N THR A 188 -11.33 -7.14 -6.60
CA THR A 188 -12.27 -6.69 -7.64
C THR A 188 -12.75 -7.84 -8.53
N LYS A 189 -13.60 -8.72 -7.99
CA LYS A 189 -14.38 -9.66 -8.84
C LYS A 189 -15.77 -9.09 -9.09
N VAL A 190 -16.04 -8.71 -10.33
CA VAL A 190 -17.32 -8.12 -10.73
C VAL A 190 -18.34 -9.23 -10.95
N ALA A 191 -19.53 -9.06 -10.38
CA ALA A 191 -20.65 -9.93 -10.68
C ALA A 191 -21.18 -9.61 -12.08
N LEU A 192 -21.33 -10.64 -12.92
CA LEU A 192 -21.82 -10.51 -14.29
C LEU A 192 -23.14 -11.26 -14.47
N ALA A 193 -24.03 -10.70 -15.29
CA ALA A 193 -25.18 -11.43 -15.82
C ALA A 193 -25.23 -11.31 -17.35
N PRO A 194 -25.10 -12.42 -18.10
CA PRO A 194 -24.90 -13.80 -17.64
C PRO A 194 -23.56 -14.06 -16.92
N GLU A 195 -23.54 -14.98 -15.94
CA GLU A 195 -22.37 -15.24 -15.08
C GLU A 195 -21.28 -16.10 -15.75
N VAL A 196 -21.66 -17.11 -16.53
CA VAL A 196 -20.74 -18.16 -17.03
C VAL A 196 -20.21 -17.86 -18.43
N ALA A 197 -21.12 -17.61 -19.38
CA ALA A 197 -20.80 -17.28 -20.75
C ALA A 197 -21.82 -16.28 -21.26
N THR A 198 -21.33 -15.20 -21.86
CA THR A 198 -22.19 -14.25 -22.57
C THR A 198 -22.19 -14.56 -24.07
N LYS A 199 -23.04 -13.87 -24.81
CA LYS A 199 -23.22 -14.07 -26.24
C LYS A 199 -22.87 -12.81 -27.01
N VAL A 200 -22.46 -12.99 -28.25
CA VAL A 200 -22.27 -11.87 -29.18
C VAL A 200 -23.57 -11.06 -29.27
N ASN A 201 -23.44 -9.73 -29.15
CA ASN A 201 -24.54 -8.76 -29.14
C ASN A 201 -25.52 -8.88 -27.95
N LEU A 202 -25.18 -9.63 -26.89
CA LEU A 202 -25.98 -9.69 -25.67
C LEU A 202 -25.43 -8.70 -24.62
N PRO A 203 -26.24 -7.74 -24.14
CA PRO A 203 -25.87 -6.89 -23.02
C PRO A 203 -25.56 -7.72 -21.78
N THR A 204 -24.37 -7.51 -21.22
CA THR A 204 -23.90 -8.17 -20.00
C THR A 204 -23.88 -7.13 -18.90
N TRP A 205 -24.72 -7.33 -17.89
CA TRP A 205 -24.81 -6.47 -16.72
C TRP A 205 -23.61 -6.73 -15.80
N ALA A 206 -23.09 -5.68 -15.18
CA ALA A 206 -21.94 -5.71 -14.29
C ALA A 206 -22.22 -4.91 -13.02
N TRP A 207 -21.95 -5.48 -11.85
CA TRP A 207 -22.09 -4.78 -10.57
C TRP A 207 -21.12 -5.32 -9.52
N LEU A 208 -20.91 -4.53 -8.48
CA LEU A 208 -20.15 -4.93 -7.29
C LEU A 208 -21.08 -5.19 -6.12
N ASP A 209 -20.72 -6.15 -5.27
CA ASP A 209 -21.45 -6.39 -4.03
C ASP A 209 -21.18 -5.28 -3.02
N LYS A 210 -22.23 -4.49 -2.74
CA LYS A 210 -22.18 -3.38 -1.79
C LYS A 210 -21.74 -3.77 -0.38
N ALA A 211 -21.99 -5.02 0.04
CA ALA A 211 -21.54 -5.48 1.35
C ALA A 211 -20.01 -5.70 1.41
N THR A 212 -19.41 -6.01 0.25
CA THR A 212 -17.98 -6.21 0.07
C THR A 212 -17.26 -4.89 -0.17
N PHE A 213 -17.76 -4.05 -1.08
CA PHE A 213 -17.13 -2.78 -1.48
C PHE A 213 -17.66 -1.61 -0.66
N LYS A 214 -17.17 -1.52 0.57
CA LYS A 214 -17.44 -0.43 1.51
C LYS A 214 -16.14 0.27 1.87
N GLU A 215 -16.28 1.39 2.57
CA GLU A 215 -15.17 2.13 3.14
C GLU A 215 -14.27 1.24 4.00
N VAL A 216 -12.95 1.38 3.83
CA VAL A 216 -11.91 0.77 4.68
C VAL A 216 -11.00 1.87 5.22
N ALA A 217 -10.34 1.60 6.34
CA ALA A 217 -9.44 2.57 6.95
C ALA A 217 -8.27 1.92 7.68
N VAL A 218 -7.16 2.65 7.75
CA VAL A 218 -6.00 2.35 8.59
C VAL A 218 -5.70 3.57 9.43
N THR A 219 -5.40 3.37 10.72
CA THR A 219 -4.91 4.44 11.59
C THR A 219 -3.45 4.20 11.93
N ALA A 220 -2.59 5.17 11.68
CA ALA A 220 -1.21 5.19 12.15
C ALA A 220 -1.10 6.14 13.34
N SER A 221 -0.41 5.73 14.39
CA SER A 221 -0.27 6.49 15.65
C SER A 221 1.13 6.43 16.20
N LEU A 222 1.56 7.52 16.84
CA LEU A 222 2.81 7.65 17.56
C LEU A 222 2.54 8.28 18.93
N ASP A 223 3.04 7.62 19.98
CA ASP A 223 2.98 8.07 21.37
C ASP A 223 4.39 7.98 21.97
N ALA A 224 5.23 8.97 21.66
CA ALA A 224 6.65 9.01 22.01
C ALA A 224 7.18 10.45 21.97
N GLY A 225 8.23 10.76 22.75
CA GLY A 225 8.86 12.09 22.76
C GLY A 225 7.92 13.24 23.14
N GLY A 226 6.95 12.98 24.03
CA GLY A 226 5.91 13.95 24.39
C GLY A 226 4.88 14.24 23.30
N LEU A 227 4.96 13.56 22.15
CA LEU A 227 3.97 13.63 21.08
C LEU A 227 2.95 12.51 21.24
N ASN A 228 1.67 12.86 21.10
CA ASN A 228 0.56 11.92 20.97
C ASN A 228 -0.23 12.29 19.73
N ILE A 229 0.20 11.72 18.60
CA ILE A 229 -0.33 12.04 17.28
C ILE A 229 -0.84 10.79 16.58
N GLN A 230 -1.91 10.96 15.81
CA GLN A 230 -2.48 9.90 14.99
C GLN A 230 -3.03 10.49 13.69
N ALA A 231 -3.15 9.62 12.68
CA ALA A 231 -3.90 9.90 11.48
C ALA A 231 -4.61 8.63 10.99
N THR A 232 -5.88 8.79 10.64
CA THR A 232 -6.72 7.76 10.05
C THR A 232 -6.90 8.06 8.57
N THR A 233 -6.34 7.21 7.72
CA THR A 233 -6.51 7.27 6.25
C THR A 233 -7.63 6.32 5.84
N THR A 234 -8.54 6.82 5.03
CA THR A 234 -9.81 6.18 4.67
C THR A 234 -9.91 6.08 3.15
N ALA A 235 -10.29 4.90 2.65
CA ALA A 235 -10.51 4.65 1.24
C ALA A 235 -12.00 4.38 0.97
N LYS A 236 -12.62 5.20 0.13
CA LYS A 236 -14.03 5.08 -0.28
C LYS A 236 -14.12 4.71 -1.76
N PRO A 237 -14.87 3.67 -2.15
CA PRO A 237 -15.02 3.34 -3.56
C PRO A 237 -15.87 4.42 -4.24
N VAL A 238 -15.45 4.89 -5.43
CA VAL A 238 -16.15 5.96 -6.16
C VAL A 238 -16.53 5.59 -7.59
N SER A 239 -15.76 4.72 -8.25
CA SER A 239 -16.11 4.23 -9.58
C SER A 239 -15.54 2.85 -9.87
N LEU A 240 -16.17 2.13 -10.82
CA LEU A 240 -15.66 0.91 -11.42
C LEU A 240 -15.40 1.15 -12.91
N LYS A 241 -14.15 0.94 -13.33
CA LYS A 241 -13.76 0.90 -14.72
C LYS A 241 -13.81 -0.54 -15.24
N LEU A 242 -14.54 -0.74 -16.34
CA LEU A 242 -14.61 -1.99 -17.09
C LEU A 242 -13.86 -1.85 -18.41
N GLU A 243 -12.87 -2.71 -18.61
CA GLU A 243 -12.09 -2.79 -19.84
C GLU A 243 -12.27 -4.18 -20.45
N PRO A 244 -13.04 -4.32 -21.56
CA PRO A 244 -13.47 -5.63 -22.07
C PRO A 244 -12.37 -6.62 -22.49
N GLY A 245 -11.11 -6.19 -22.56
CA GLY A 245 -10.00 -7.01 -23.07
C GLY A 245 -9.98 -7.18 -24.59
N THR A 246 -10.85 -6.46 -25.31
CA THR A 246 -10.93 -6.45 -26.77
C THR A 246 -11.52 -5.14 -27.28
N LYS A 247 -11.12 -4.74 -28.49
CA LYS A 247 -11.72 -3.61 -29.22
C LYS A 247 -13.10 -3.92 -29.79
N ASP A 248 -13.42 -5.20 -29.93
CA ASP A 248 -14.69 -5.68 -30.49
C ASP A 248 -15.74 -5.81 -29.36
N ALA A 249 -15.92 -4.73 -28.59
CA ALA A 249 -16.88 -4.63 -27.50
C ALA A 249 -17.35 -3.18 -27.31
N THR A 250 -18.51 -3.00 -26.71
CA THR A 250 -19.06 -1.71 -26.31
C THR A 250 -19.35 -1.73 -24.82
N THR A 251 -18.98 -0.69 -24.09
CA THR A 251 -19.23 -0.56 -22.65
C THR A 251 -20.44 0.33 -22.38
N PHE A 252 -21.03 0.14 -21.19
CA PHE A 252 -22.11 0.95 -20.66
C PHE A 252 -21.73 1.38 -19.23
N PRO A 253 -21.62 2.70 -18.95
CA PRO A 253 -21.70 3.79 -19.93
C PRO A 253 -20.56 3.70 -20.98
N ALA A 254 -20.64 4.50 -22.05
CA ALA A 254 -19.67 4.44 -23.15
C ALA A 254 -18.22 4.72 -22.72
N SER A 255 -18.01 5.41 -21.59
CA SER A 255 -16.70 5.58 -20.96
C SER A 255 -16.15 4.27 -20.40
N GLY A 256 -16.99 3.28 -20.12
CA GLY A 256 -16.68 2.08 -19.34
C GLY A 256 -16.53 2.36 -17.85
N GLU A 257 -16.83 3.57 -17.40
CA GLU A 257 -16.69 3.97 -16.00
C GLU A 257 -18.05 4.11 -15.33
N CYS A 258 -18.36 3.16 -14.46
CA CYS A 258 -19.58 3.12 -13.68
C CYS A 258 -19.36 3.85 -12.36
N ALA A 259 -19.95 5.03 -12.22
CA ALA A 259 -19.90 5.79 -10.97
C ALA A 259 -20.67 5.06 -9.85
N ILE A 260 -20.28 5.31 -8.60
CA ILE A 260 -21.04 4.87 -7.44
C ILE A 260 -22.42 5.54 -7.41
N ASN A 261 -23.44 4.73 -7.16
CA ASN A 261 -24.81 5.18 -7.00
C ASN A 261 -24.99 5.91 -5.66
N ALA A 262 -26.04 6.73 -5.55
CA ALA A 262 -26.35 7.47 -4.32
C ALA A 262 -26.58 6.57 -3.09
N ASP A 263 -26.93 5.31 -3.30
CA ASP A 263 -27.09 4.35 -2.22
C ASP A 263 -25.78 3.70 -1.78
N GLY A 264 -24.67 3.90 -2.51
CA GLY A 264 -23.36 3.28 -2.27
C GLY A 264 -23.11 1.98 -3.04
N SER A 265 -23.99 1.59 -3.96
CA SER A 265 -23.74 0.46 -4.87
C SER A 265 -22.99 0.91 -6.13
N ILE A 266 -22.27 -0.01 -6.79
CA ILE A 266 -21.71 0.24 -8.13
C ILE A 266 -22.35 -0.73 -9.11
N GLY A 267 -23.00 -0.18 -10.14
CA GLY A 267 -23.87 -0.93 -11.03
C GLY A 267 -25.19 -1.35 -10.37
N GLU A 268 -25.99 -2.13 -11.08
CA GLU A 268 -27.26 -2.66 -10.59
C GLU A 268 -27.29 -4.19 -10.74
N PRO A 269 -27.61 -4.96 -9.69
CA PRO A 269 -27.85 -6.38 -9.82
C PRO A 269 -28.95 -6.68 -10.82
N TYR A 270 -28.67 -7.58 -11.77
CA TYR A 270 -29.65 -7.95 -12.79
C TYR A 270 -30.93 -8.53 -12.19
N ALA A 271 -32.08 -7.99 -12.60
CA ALA A 271 -33.40 -8.49 -12.23
C ALA A 271 -34.12 -9.13 -13.42
N LYS A 272 -34.88 -10.21 -13.16
CA LYS A 272 -35.72 -10.85 -14.19
C LYS A 272 -36.70 -9.81 -14.76
N GLY A 273 -36.72 -9.68 -16.08
CA GLY A 273 -37.53 -8.69 -16.81
C GLY A 273 -36.71 -7.63 -17.53
N LYS A 274 -35.42 -7.47 -17.18
CA LYS A 274 -34.51 -6.49 -17.79
C LYS A 274 -33.73 -7.01 -19.00
N ALA A 275 -34.19 -8.09 -19.63
CA ALA A 275 -33.45 -8.75 -20.71
C ALA A 275 -33.32 -7.86 -21.96
N ASP A 276 -34.28 -6.98 -22.20
CA ASP A 276 -34.31 -6.04 -23.32
C ASP A 276 -33.79 -4.63 -22.95
N GLU A 277 -33.34 -4.45 -21.69
CA GLU A 277 -32.81 -3.18 -21.20
C GLU A 277 -31.30 -3.09 -21.38
N THR A 278 -30.80 -1.86 -21.53
CA THR A 278 -29.36 -1.59 -21.53
C THR A 278 -28.89 -1.45 -20.08
N PRO A 279 -27.82 -2.13 -19.66
CA PRO A 279 -27.28 -1.98 -18.32
C PRO A 279 -26.74 -0.57 -18.09
N ASP A 280 -26.97 -0.02 -16.89
CA ASP A 280 -26.33 1.23 -16.46
C ASP A 280 -24.82 1.05 -16.27
N CYS A 281 -24.42 -0.15 -15.87
CA CYS A 281 -23.04 -0.60 -15.80
C CYS A 281 -22.91 -1.98 -16.45
N GLY A 282 -22.10 -2.10 -17.50
CA GLY A 282 -21.97 -3.35 -18.23
C GLY A 282 -21.21 -3.24 -19.53
N LEU A 283 -21.30 -4.28 -20.34
CA LEU A 283 -20.69 -4.32 -21.67
C LEU A 283 -21.37 -5.33 -22.59
N THR A 284 -21.18 -5.14 -23.89
CA THR A 284 -21.62 -6.04 -24.95
C THR A 284 -20.43 -6.40 -25.82
N TYR A 285 -20.13 -7.69 -25.96
CA TYR A 285 -19.12 -8.15 -26.90
C TYR A 285 -19.70 -8.28 -28.31
N LEU A 286 -18.95 -7.81 -29.31
CA LEU A 286 -19.35 -7.80 -30.73
C LEU A 286 -18.74 -8.97 -31.51
N ARG A 287 -17.89 -9.78 -30.86
CA ARG A 287 -17.31 -10.99 -31.45
C ARG A 287 -17.16 -12.11 -30.43
N SER A 288 -17.18 -13.34 -30.95
CA SER A 288 -16.88 -14.53 -30.16
C SER A 288 -15.44 -14.52 -29.66
N SER A 289 -15.21 -15.12 -28.49
CA SER A 289 -13.87 -15.41 -27.99
C SER A 289 -13.20 -16.62 -28.69
N GLY A 290 -13.90 -17.28 -29.62
CA GLY A 290 -13.34 -18.35 -30.45
C GLY A 290 -12.90 -19.59 -29.67
N GLY A 291 -13.62 -19.95 -28.60
CA GLY A 291 -13.27 -21.06 -27.71
C GLY A 291 -12.18 -20.73 -26.68
N LYS A 292 -11.77 -19.46 -26.59
CA LYS A 292 -10.92 -18.90 -25.51
C LYS A 292 -11.76 -17.98 -24.61
N THR A 293 -11.10 -17.06 -23.92
CA THR A 293 -11.73 -16.01 -23.10
C THR A 293 -11.17 -14.64 -23.45
N PHE A 294 -11.95 -13.60 -23.21
CA PHE A 294 -11.42 -12.23 -23.13
C PHE A 294 -11.01 -11.90 -21.69
N PRO A 295 -9.88 -11.21 -21.49
CA PRO A 295 -9.44 -10.76 -20.17
C PRO A 295 -10.19 -9.46 -19.81
N LEU A 296 -11.37 -9.58 -19.18
CA LEU A 296 -12.10 -8.42 -18.69
C LEU A 296 -11.36 -7.88 -17.46
N GLN A 297 -10.78 -6.69 -17.59
CA GLN A 297 -10.17 -5.98 -16.47
C GLN A 297 -11.24 -5.13 -15.78
N ALA A 298 -11.34 -5.31 -14.46
CA ALA A 298 -12.23 -4.54 -13.62
C ALA A 298 -11.41 -3.81 -12.56
N THR A 299 -11.43 -2.49 -12.59
CA THR A 299 -10.61 -1.64 -11.72
C THR A 299 -11.50 -0.68 -10.93
N VAL A 300 -11.44 -0.73 -9.60
CA VAL A 300 -12.15 0.21 -8.73
C VAL A 300 -11.24 1.37 -8.42
N THR A 301 -11.78 2.58 -8.55
CA THR A 301 -11.17 3.81 -8.06
C THR A 301 -11.67 4.09 -6.65
N TRP A 302 -10.76 4.46 -5.76
CA TRP A 302 -10.96 4.74 -4.36
C TRP A 302 -10.55 6.18 -4.08
N GLU A 303 -11.48 7.01 -3.63
CA GLU A 303 -11.19 8.33 -3.08
C GLU A 303 -10.52 8.14 -1.72
N ILE A 304 -9.37 8.78 -1.52
CA ILE A 304 -8.57 8.64 -0.31
C ILE A 304 -8.53 9.96 0.45
N ALA A 305 -9.01 9.94 1.69
CA ALA A 305 -8.99 11.10 2.58
C ALA A 305 -8.52 10.68 3.97
N TRP A 306 -8.01 11.64 4.75
CA TRP A 306 -7.53 11.38 6.09
C TRP A 306 -7.92 12.45 7.09
N THR A 307 -7.95 12.04 8.36
CA THR A 307 -8.17 12.92 9.51
C THR A 307 -7.17 12.57 10.61
N GLY A 308 -6.66 13.55 11.34
CA GLY A 308 -5.62 13.34 12.33
C GLY A 308 -5.73 14.23 13.57
N SER A 309 -4.76 14.05 14.47
CA SER A 309 -4.64 14.84 15.70
C SER A 309 -4.59 16.34 15.42
N GLY A 310 -5.07 17.14 16.37
CA GLY A 310 -5.11 18.60 16.24
C GLY A 310 -6.13 19.13 15.22
N GLY A 311 -7.05 18.29 14.73
CA GLY A 311 -8.02 18.66 13.70
C GLY A 311 -7.41 18.78 12.30
N THR A 312 -6.24 18.15 12.10
CA THR A 312 -5.60 18.04 10.79
C THR A 312 -6.34 17.03 9.91
N GLY A 313 -6.17 17.16 8.60
CA GLY A 313 -6.80 16.29 7.62
C GLY A 313 -6.72 16.87 6.22
N GLY A 314 -7.13 16.07 5.26
CA GLY A 314 -7.13 16.45 3.86
C GLY A 314 -7.32 15.25 2.96
N ASP A 315 -7.07 15.47 1.68
CA ASP A 315 -7.13 14.44 0.65
C ASP A 315 -5.71 13.92 0.37
N LEU A 316 -5.63 12.63 0.04
CA LEU A 316 -4.44 12.01 -0.55
C LEU A 316 -4.79 11.59 -1.98
N PRO A 317 -3.78 11.28 -2.83
CA PRO A 317 -4.06 10.82 -4.17
C PRO A 317 -5.03 9.63 -4.17
N ASP A 318 -6.00 9.65 -5.08
CA ASP A 318 -6.93 8.54 -5.27
C ASP A 318 -6.16 7.24 -5.54
N GLY A 319 -6.71 6.12 -5.07
CA GLY A 319 -6.13 4.80 -5.26
C GLY A 319 -6.91 4.00 -6.29
N THR A 320 -6.25 3.09 -7.01
CA THR A 320 -6.92 2.11 -7.87
C THR A 320 -6.55 0.69 -7.46
N PHE A 321 -7.52 -0.22 -7.58
CA PHE A 321 -7.27 -1.65 -7.40
C PHE A 321 -8.19 -2.46 -8.31
N GLY A 322 -7.61 -3.38 -9.07
CA GLY A 322 -8.34 -4.14 -10.06
C GLY A 322 -7.87 -5.56 -10.20
N ALA A 323 -8.73 -6.38 -10.78
CA ALA A 323 -8.40 -7.76 -11.13
C ALA A 323 -8.94 -8.10 -12.52
N GLU A 324 -8.24 -9.01 -13.17
CA GLU A 324 -8.67 -9.61 -14.42
C GLU A 324 -9.63 -10.77 -14.13
N GLN A 325 -10.70 -10.86 -14.91
CA GLN A 325 -11.55 -12.04 -14.96
C GLN A 325 -11.79 -12.51 -16.39
N ALA A 326 -11.75 -13.82 -16.58
CA ALA A 326 -11.91 -14.43 -17.89
C ALA A 326 -13.40 -14.49 -18.29
N VAL A 327 -13.75 -13.93 -19.44
CA VAL A 327 -15.12 -13.96 -19.98
C VAL A 327 -15.19 -14.78 -21.27
N THR A 328 -16.07 -15.77 -21.30
CA THR A 328 -16.37 -16.57 -22.51
C THR A 328 -17.47 -15.89 -23.32
N VAL A 329 -17.26 -15.71 -24.63
CA VAL A 329 -18.25 -15.13 -25.54
C VAL A 329 -18.58 -16.08 -26.66
N GLU A 330 -19.82 -16.55 -26.66
CA GLU A 330 -20.34 -17.49 -27.66
C GLU A 330 -21.09 -16.78 -28.78
N GLU A 331 -21.02 -17.32 -29.98
CA GLU A 331 -21.83 -16.88 -31.10
C GLU A 331 -22.94 -17.89 -31.37
N ILE A 332 -24.19 -17.43 -31.39
CA ILE A 332 -25.32 -18.26 -31.80
C ILE A 332 -25.59 -18.04 -33.27
N GLN A 333 -25.36 -19.09 -34.05
CA GLN A 333 -25.77 -19.18 -35.44
C GLN A 333 -27.11 -19.93 -35.51
N SER A 334 -28.19 -19.21 -35.80
CA SER A 334 -29.51 -19.82 -36.00
C SER A 334 -29.60 -20.33 -37.44
N ILE A 335 -29.64 -21.65 -37.64
CA ILE A 335 -29.94 -22.23 -38.95
C ILE A 335 -31.45 -22.22 -39.12
N ASN A 336 -31.96 -21.32 -39.97
CA ASN A 336 -33.36 -21.37 -40.40
C ASN A 336 -33.49 -22.48 -41.45
N ARG A 337 -34.24 -23.54 -41.14
CA ARG A 337 -34.58 -24.62 -42.08
C ARG A 337 -35.95 -24.40 -42.68
#